data_AF-A0A6B3FPV7-F1
#
_entry.id   AF-A0A6B3FPV7-F1
#
_cell.length_a   1.000
_cell.length_b   1.000
_cell.length_c   1.000
_cell.angle_alpha   90.00
_cell.angle_beta   90.00
_cell.angle_gamma   90.00
#
_symmetry.space_group_name_H-M   'P 1'
#
loop_
_entity.id
_entity.type
_entity.pdbx_description
1 polymer ?
#
loop_
_entity_poly.entity_id
_entity_poly.type
_entity_poly.pdbx_seq_one_letter_code
_entity_poly.pdbx_strand_id
1 'polypeptide(L)' 'TSHGACVVVPAPSFDARATLEAVEKERCTSLYGVPTMFIAELNLPDFGSFDLTSLRTGIMAGSPCPVEVMKRVVAEMH' A
#
# COMPACT_ATOMS: atom_id res chain seq x y z
N THR A 1 -17.96 1.70 -3.52
CA THR A 1 -18.30 3.12 -3.73
C THR A 1 -17.17 3.97 -3.21
N SER A 2 -16.77 5.04 -3.90
CA SER A 2 -15.63 5.91 -3.52
C SER A 2 -16.03 7.18 -2.76
N HIS A 3 -17.31 7.39 -2.50
CA HIS A 3 -17.85 8.59 -1.85
C HIS A 3 -18.03 8.35 -0.35
N GLY A 4 -17.76 9.38 0.48
CA GLY A 4 -17.83 9.28 1.95
C GLY A 4 -16.76 8.38 2.57
N ALA A 5 -15.68 8.09 1.83
CA ALA A 5 -14.60 7.25 2.32
C ALA A 5 -13.75 7.95 3.40
N CYS A 6 -13.22 7.17 4.34
CA CYS A 6 -12.18 7.64 5.24
C CYS A 6 -10.84 7.75 4.48
N VAL A 7 -10.09 8.83 4.73
CA VAL A 7 -8.73 9.01 4.21
C VAL A 7 -7.77 8.93 5.39
N VAL A 8 -6.84 7.99 5.31
CA VAL A 8 -5.75 7.83 6.28
C VAL A 8 -4.48 8.38 5.66
N VAL A 9 -3.86 9.35 6.34
CA VAL A 9 -2.56 9.92 5.96
C VAL A 9 -1.54 9.37 6.94
N PRO A 10 -0.70 8.39 6.55
CA PRO A 10 0.11 7.62 7.48
C PRO A 10 1.23 8.43 8.15
N ALA A 11 1.75 9.45 7.45
CA ALA A 11 2.85 10.28 7.94
C ALA A 11 2.90 11.64 7.19
N PRO A 12 3.63 12.65 7.71
CA PRO A 12 3.82 13.95 7.05
C PRO A 12 4.54 13.87 5.69
N SER A 13 5.34 12.82 5.50
CA SER A 13 6.02 12.44 4.27
C SER A 13 5.92 10.93 4.10
N PHE A 14 6.18 10.42 2.89
CA PHE A 14 6.16 8.98 2.66
C PHE A 14 7.14 8.24 3.59
N ASP A 15 6.62 7.22 4.24
CA ASP A 15 7.37 6.23 5.02
C ASP A 15 6.71 4.88 4.80
N ALA A 16 7.47 3.90 4.29
CA ALA A 16 6.94 2.60 3.91
C ALA A 16 6.38 1.83 5.11
N ARG A 17 7.07 1.88 6.27
CA ARG A 17 6.64 1.17 7.48
C ARG A 17 5.37 1.78 8.03
N ALA A 18 5.33 3.09 8.22
CA ALA A 18 4.16 3.81 8.71
C ALA A 18 2.94 3.59 7.79
N THR A 19 3.17 3.42 6.49
CA THR A 19 2.12 3.11 5.52
C THR A 19 1.50 1.75 5.77
N LEU A 20 2.31 0.69 5.94
CA LEU A 20 1.78 -0.66 6.23
C LEU A 20 1.18 -0.76 7.64
N GLU A 21 1.78 -0.11 8.64
CA GLU A 21 1.22 -0.02 9.99
C GLU A 21 -0.15 0.66 10.00
N ALA A 22 -0.32 1.74 9.22
CA ALA A 22 -1.61 2.41 9.07
C ALA A 22 -2.64 1.53 8.36
N VAL A 23 -2.23 0.73 7.36
CA VAL A 23 -3.13 -0.22 6.69
C VAL A 23 -3.66 -1.25 7.68
N GLU A 24 -2.79 -1.87 8.46
CA GLU A 24 -3.15 -2.87 9.46
C GLU A 24 -4.06 -2.28 10.55
N LYS A 25 -3.62 -1.16 11.15
CA LYS A 25 -4.30 -0.55 12.30
C LYS A 25 -5.68 0.02 11.95
N GLU A 26 -5.78 0.72 10.82
CA GLU A 26 -7.00 1.39 10.39
C GLU A 26 -7.85 0.53 9.43
N ARG A 27 -7.40 -0.69 9.15
CA ARG A 27 -8.03 -1.64 8.22
C ARG A 27 -8.32 -1.01 6.85
N CYS A 28 -7.32 -0.31 6.30
CA CYS A 28 -7.44 0.35 5.01
C CYS A 28 -7.87 -0.65 3.92
N THR A 29 -8.77 -0.23 3.04
CA THR A 29 -9.33 -1.10 1.99
C THR A 29 -8.78 -0.78 0.60
N SER A 30 -8.08 0.33 0.46
CA SER A 30 -7.41 0.76 -0.76
C SER A 30 -6.11 1.47 -0.39
N LEU A 31 -5.03 1.17 -1.12
CA LEU A 31 -3.75 1.86 -0.97
C LEU A 31 -3.43 2.66 -2.23
N TYR A 32 -2.96 3.90 -2.06
CA TYR A 32 -2.63 4.81 -3.16
C TYR A 32 -1.16 5.19 -3.09
N GLY A 33 -0.43 5.04 -4.19
CA GLY A 33 0.99 5.37 -4.23
C GLY A 33 1.58 5.42 -5.64
N VAL A 34 2.83 5.86 -5.73
CA VAL A 34 3.64 5.74 -6.96
C VAL A 34 4.36 4.39 -6.95
N PRO A 35 4.79 3.83 -8.11
CA PRO A 35 5.50 2.55 -8.17
C PRO A 35 6.67 2.41 -7.19
N THR A 36 7.44 3.46 -6.96
CA THR A 36 8.58 3.45 -6.03
C THR A 36 8.18 3.28 -4.56
N MET A 37 6.97 3.69 -4.17
CA MET A 37 6.46 3.50 -2.80
C MET A 37 6.17 2.03 -2.53
N PHE A 38 5.46 1.37 -3.45
CA PHE A 38 5.19 -0.07 -3.35
C PHE A 38 6.47 -0.91 -3.38
N ILE A 39 7.48 -0.52 -4.17
CA ILE A 39 8.79 -1.18 -4.13
C ILE A 39 9.42 -1.06 -2.74
N ALA A 40 9.33 0.11 -2.10
CA ALA A 40 9.88 0.31 -0.77
C ALA A 40 9.13 -0.52 0.30
N GLU A 41 7.80 -0.54 0.25
CA GLU A 41 6.93 -1.35 1.12
C GLU A 41 7.26 -2.85 1.01
N LEU A 42 7.29 -3.37 -0.23
CA LEU A 42 7.61 -4.78 -0.52
C LEU A 42 9.04 -5.20 -0.15
N ASN A 43 9.94 -4.23 0.06
CA ASN A 43 11.35 -4.47 0.43
C ASN A 43 11.62 -4.24 1.93
N LEU A 44 10.59 -3.98 2.74
CA LEU A 44 10.77 -3.94 4.19
C LEU A 44 11.23 -5.31 4.70
N PRO A 45 12.22 -5.37 5.62
CA PRO A 45 12.75 -6.64 6.13
C PRO A 45 11.68 -7.54 6.79
N ASP A 46 10.65 -6.92 7.34
CA ASP A 46 9.53 -7.50 8.04
C ASP A 46 8.21 -7.32 7.29
N PHE A 47 8.24 -7.09 5.97
CA PHE A 47 7.03 -6.95 5.16
C PHE A 47 5.98 -8.05 5.42
N GLY A 48 6.42 -9.29 5.59
CA GLY A 48 5.53 -10.43 5.86
C GLY A 48 4.88 -10.46 7.25
N SER A 49 5.17 -9.50 8.14
CA SER A 49 4.54 -9.44 9.47
C SER A 49 3.29 -8.57 9.55
N PHE A 50 3.00 -7.74 8.52
CA PHE A 50 1.85 -6.85 8.52
C PHE A 50 0.57 -7.59 8.05
N ASP A 51 -0.54 -7.44 8.77
CA ASP A 51 -1.86 -7.88 8.30
C ASP A 51 -2.41 -6.91 7.25
N LEU A 52 -2.34 -7.34 5.99
CA LEU A 52 -2.82 -6.58 4.82
C LEU A 52 -4.16 -7.09 4.27
N THR A 53 -4.84 -7.99 5.00
CA THR A 53 -6.06 -8.68 4.54
C THR A 53 -7.28 -7.79 4.33
N SER A 54 -7.23 -6.54 4.80
CA SER A 54 -8.27 -5.56 4.53
C SER A 54 -8.17 -4.94 3.13
N LEU A 55 -7.01 -4.99 2.48
CA LEU A 55 -6.80 -4.44 1.15
C LEU A 55 -7.59 -5.26 0.12
N ARG A 56 -8.40 -4.56 -0.69
CA ARG A 56 -9.17 -5.16 -1.79
C ARG A 56 -8.85 -4.56 -3.15
N THR A 57 -8.14 -3.42 -3.16
CA THR A 57 -7.79 -2.68 -4.36
C THR A 57 -6.65 -1.71 -4.05
N GLY A 58 -6.11 -1.09 -5.07
CA GLY A 58 -5.08 -0.07 -4.93
C GLY A 58 -4.91 0.70 -6.22
N ILE A 59 -4.23 1.84 -6.12
CA ILE A 59 -3.89 2.66 -7.28
C ILE A 59 -2.38 2.89 -7.26
N MET A 60 -1.74 2.48 -8.36
CA MET A 60 -0.36 2.79 -8.66
C MET A 60 -0.33 3.78 -9.83
N ALA A 61 0.06 5.03 -9.58
CA ALA A 61 0.00 6.12 -10.55
C ALA A 61 1.17 7.10 -10.43
N GLY A 62 1.27 8.08 -11.34
CA GLY A 62 2.26 9.17 -11.26
C GLY A 62 3.61 8.91 -11.94
N SER A 63 3.90 7.67 -12.34
CA SER A 63 5.05 7.32 -13.18
C SER A 63 4.81 6.00 -13.93
N PRO A 64 5.68 5.59 -14.88
CA PRO A 64 5.55 4.31 -15.57
C PRO A 64 5.53 3.16 -14.58
N CYS A 65 4.47 2.35 -14.66
CA CYS A 65 4.19 1.26 -13.76
C CYS A 65 4.88 -0.04 -14.22
N PRO A 66 5.93 -0.54 -13.53
CA PRO A 66 6.59 -1.77 -13.93
C PRO A 66 5.68 -2.97 -13.66
N VAL A 67 5.42 -3.78 -14.69
CA VAL A 67 4.49 -4.92 -14.61
C VAL A 67 4.87 -5.92 -13.51
N GLU A 68 6.15 -6.16 -13.27
CA GLU A 68 6.61 -7.09 -12.24
C GLU A 68 6.31 -6.58 -10.83
N VAL A 69 6.38 -5.26 -10.59
CA VAL A 69 6.00 -4.67 -9.30
C VAL A 69 4.50 -4.81 -9.08
N MET A 70 3.68 -4.55 -10.10
CA MET A 70 2.23 -4.76 -10.02
C MET A 70 1.86 -6.20 -9.69
N LYS A 71 2.49 -7.17 -10.36
CA LYS A 71 2.25 -8.59 -10.09
C LYS A 71 2.58 -8.95 -8.64
N ARG A 72 3.71 -8.46 -8.11
CA ARG A 72 4.10 -8.66 -6.71
C ARG A 72 3.08 -8.05 -5.74
N VAL A 73 2.68 -6.79 -5.95
CA VAL A 73 1.65 -6.13 -5.13
C VAL A 73 0.36 -6.96 -5.09
N VAL A 74 -0.14 -7.39 -6.25
CA VAL A 74 -1.37 -8.20 -6.32
C VAL A 74 -1.22 -9.57 -5.64
N ALA A 75 -0.03 -10.18 -5.72
CA ALA A 75 0.23 -11.50 -5.15
C ALA A 75 0.56 -11.46 -3.64
N GLU A 76 1.10 -10.36 -3.13
CA GLU A 76 1.70 -10.30 -1.79
C GLU A 76 0.97 -9.35 -0.82
N MET A 77 0.18 -8.38 -1.29
CA MET A 77 -0.52 -7.40 -0.44
C MET A 77 -2.04 -7.66 -0.36
N HIS A 78 -2.43 -8.75 0.32
CA HIS A 78 -3.82 -9.20 0.44
C HIS A 78 -4.09 -9.99 1.73
#